data_AF-A0A357EYY1-F1
#
_entry.id   AF-A0A357EYY1-F1
#
_cell.length_a   1.000
_cell.length_b   1.000
_cell.length_c   1.000
_cell.angle_alpha   90.00
_cell.angle_beta   90.00
_cell.angle_gamma   90.00
#
_symmetry.space_group_name_H-M   'P 1'
#
loop_
_entity.id
_entity.type
_entity.pdbx_description
1 polymer ?
#
loop_
_entity_poly.entity_id
_entity_poly.type
_entity_poly.pdbx_seq_one_letter_code
_entity_poly.pdbx_strand_id
1 'polypeptide(L)' 'MAENIEDKAQSEKPSALVDKISGLGQKIIGEIETIGGILTADPITEAEGEFNLEVGSVREEIEDSIEKESKENK' A
#
# COMPACT_ATOMS: atom_id res chain seq x y z
N MET A 1 21.72 24.49 33.87
CA MET A 1 21.56 24.85 32.45
C MET A 1 22.35 23.87 31.61
N ALA A 2 21.66 22.84 31.12
CA ALA A 2 22.07 22.06 29.97
C ALA A 2 20.74 21.75 29.26
N GLU A 3 20.60 22.25 28.05
CA GLU A 3 19.36 22.24 27.27
C GLU A 3 18.95 20.83 26.87
N ASN A 4 17.64 20.62 26.92
CA ASN A 4 16.93 19.51 26.31
C ASN A 4 17.13 19.50 24.80
N ILE A 5 17.68 18.42 24.25
CA ILE A 5 17.44 18.00 22.87
C ILE A 5 17.17 16.50 22.91
N GLU A 6 16.02 16.12 23.48
CA GLU A 6 15.44 14.81 23.20
C GLU A 6 14.71 14.91 21.87
N ASP A 7 15.20 14.14 20.90
CA ASP A 7 14.67 13.96 19.56
C ASP A 7 13.16 13.82 19.56
N LYS A 8 12.46 14.88 19.12
CA LYS A 8 11.09 14.77 18.62
C LYS A 8 11.11 14.16 17.21
N ALA A 9 11.47 12.88 17.10
CA ALA A 9 11.04 12.06 15.98
C ALA A 9 9.57 11.68 16.21
N GLN A 10 8.69 12.68 16.11
CA GLN A 10 7.25 12.49 16.15
C GLN A 10 6.86 11.78 14.85
N SER A 11 6.69 10.46 14.93
CA SER A 11 6.25 9.63 13.80
C SER A 11 4.86 10.09 13.35
N GLU A 12 4.81 10.89 12.30
CA GLU A 12 3.56 11.15 11.58
C GLU A 12 3.11 9.82 10.97
N LYS A 13 2.10 9.20 11.59
CA LYS A 13 1.42 8.05 10.96
C LYS A 13 0.88 8.53 9.61
N PRO A 14 1.16 7.82 8.49
CA PRO A 14 0.52 8.16 7.23
C PRO A 14 -0.99 8.18 7.43
N SER A 15 -1.64 9.19 6.84
CA SER A 15 -3.10 9.32 6.89
C SER A 15 -3.73 8.11 6.22
N ALA A 16 -4.83 7.56 6.76
CA ALA A 16 -5.56 6.45 6.16
C ALA A 16 -5.97 6.67 4.69
N LEU A 17 -6.05 7.93 4.26
CA LEU A 17 -6.23 8.29 2.85
C LEU A 17 -5.01 8.00 1.98
N VAL A 18 -3.80 8.24 2.49
CA VAL A 18 -2.53 7.97 1.79
C VAL A 18 -2.34 6.46 1.64
N ASP A 19 -2.68 5.68 2.67
CA ASP A 19 -2.57 4.23 2.63
C ASP A 19 -3.54 3.62 1.60
N LYS A 20 -4.81 4.05 1.59
CA LYS A 20 -5.80 3.68 0.55
C LYS A 20 -5.34 4.00 -0.87
N ILE A 21 -4.81 5.22 -1.07
CA ILE A 21 -4.30 5.64 -2.38
C ILE A 21 -3.11 4.79 -2.80
N SER A 22 -2.26 4.38 -1.85
CA SER A 22 -1.13 3.50 -2.13
C SER A 22 -1.57 2.11 -2.59
N GLY A 23 -2.58 1.50 -1.94
CA GLY A 23 -3.11 0.19 -2.34
C GLY A 23 -3.76 0.22 -3.73
N LEU A 24 -4.57 1.24 -3.99
CA LEU A 24 -5.17 1.45 -5.31
C LEU A 24 -4.12 1.68 -6.40
N GLY A 25 -3.06 2.44 -6.10
CA GLY A 25 -1.96 2.68 -7.02
C GLY A 25 -1.22 1.40 -7.41
N GLN A 26 -0.96 0.51 -6.44
CA GLN A 26 -0.34 -0.79 -6.69
C GLN A 26 -1.21 -1.65 -7.63
N LYS A 27 -2.53 -1.70 -7.41
CA LYS A 27 -3.43 -2.45 -8.30
C LYS A 27 -3.41 -1.94 -9.74
N ILE A 28 -3.47 -0.61 -9.92
CA ILE A 28 -3.45 0.00 -11.26
C ILE A 28 -2.13 -0.30 -11.99
N ILE A 29 -0.99 -0.16 -11.31
CA ILE A 29 0.31 -0.49 -11.89
C ILE A 29 0.36 -1.98 -12.26
N GLY A 30 -0.14 -2.84 -11.37
CA GLY A 30 -0.18 -4.28 -11.58
C GLY A 30 -0.99 -4.70 -12.82
N GLU A 31 -2.17 -4.11 -13.05
CA GLU A 31 -2.95 -4.38 -14.27
C GLU A 31 -2.21 -3.93 -15.55
N ILE A 32 -1.54 -2.78 -15.51
CA ILE A 32 -0.78 -2.26 -16.66
C ILE A 32 0.39 -3.19 -16.99
N GLU A 33 1.14 -3.63 -15.98
CA GLU A 33 2.28 -4.53 -16.15
C GLU A 33 1.85 -5.94 -16.57
N THR A 34 0.74 -6.46 -16.02
CA THR A 34 0.19 -7.76 -16.43
C THR A 34 -0.18 -7.74 -17.92
N ILE A 35 -0.99 -6.76 -18.34
CA ILE A 35 -1.40 -6.63 -19.74
C ILE A 35 -0.20 -6.32 -20.63
N GLY A 36 0.69 -5.43 -20.18
CA GLY A 36 1.92 -5.06 -20.88
C GLY A 36 2.80 -6.27 -21.14
N GLY A 37 3.12 -7.05 -20.11
CA GLY A 37 3.93 -8.26 -20.17
C GLY A 37 3.33 -9.32 -21.10
N ILE A 38 2.01 -9.54 -21.04
CA ILE A 38 1.33 -10.46 -21.97
C ILE A 38 1.48 -9.98 -23.42
N LEU A 39 1.27 -8.69 -23.68
CA LEU A 39 1.32 -8.13 -25.04
C LEU A 39 2.74 -8.06 -25.61
N THR A 40 3.76 -7.88 -24.76
CA THR A 40 5.17 -7.86 -25.15
C THR A 40 5.85 -9.22 -25.06
N ALA A 41 5.15 -10.25 -24.56
CA ALA A 41 5.71 -11.54 -24.19
C ALA A 41 6.90 -11.43 -23.21
N ASP A 42 6.81 -10.48 -22.28
CA ASP A 42 7.76 -10.31 -21.18
C ASP A 42 7.20 -10.97 -19.90
N PRO A 43 7.66 -12.20 -19.56
CA PRO A 43 7.16 -12.91 -18.39
C PRO A 43 7.60 -12.26 -17.07
N ILE A 44 8.62 -11.40 -17.06
CA ILE A 44 9.03 -10.69 -15.86
C ILE A 44 8.05 -9.56 -15.59
N THR A 45 7.71 -8.76 -16.60
CA THR A 45 6.72 -7.70 -16.46
C THR A 45 5.34 -8.25 -16.10
N GLU A 46 4.95 -9.39 -16.67
CA GLU A 46 3.70 -10.07 -16.29
C GLU A 46 3.71 -10.46 -14.80
N ALA A 47 4.79 -11.08 -14.32
CA ALA A 47 4.92 -11.50 -12.92
C ALA A 47 5.00 -10.31 -11.93
N GLU A 48 5.65 -9.21 -12.32
CA GLU A 48 5.64 -7.96 -11.54
C GLU A 48 4.22 -7.40 -11.43
N GLY A 49 3.45 -7.49 -12.52
CA GLY A 49 2.05 -7.11 -12.55
C GLY A 49 1.19 -7.90 -11.57
N GLU A 50 1.31 -9.23 -11.59
CA GLU A 50 0.62 -10.12 -10.65
C GLU A 50 1.00 -9.82 -9.18
N PHE A 51 2.28 -9.59 -8.91
CA PHE A 51 2.76 -9.24 -7.57
C PHE A 51 2.15 -7.92 -7.06
N ASN A 52 2.12 -6.88 -7.91
CA ASN A 52 1.56 -5.58 -7.54
C ASN A 52 0.05 -5.65 -7.28
N LEU A 53 -0.67 -6.51 -8.02
CA LEU A 53 -2.09 -6.81 -7.76
C LEU A 53 -2.30 -7.48 -6.40
N GLU A 54 -1.45 -8.46 -6.06
CA GLU A 54 -1.52 -9.18 -4.79
C GLU A 54 -1.22 -8.23 -3.62
N VAL A 55 -0.14 -7.46 -3.69
CA VAL A 55 0.24 -6.49 -2.66
C VAL A 55 -0.86 -5.44 -2.44
N GLY A 56 -1.43 -4.92 -3.53
CA GLY A 56 -2.54 -3.97 -3.45
C GLY A 56 -3.78 -4.58 -2.79
N SER A 57 -4.09 -5.85 -3.09
CA SER A 57 -5.23 -6.57 -2.50
C SER A 57 -5.03 -6.85 -1.02
N VAL A 58 -3.85 -7.34 -0.62
CA VAL A 58 -3.52 -7.60 0.78
C VAL A 58 -3.55 -6.31 1.61
N ARG A 59 -3.05 -5.19 1.07
CA ARG A 59 -3.15 -3.88 1.76
C ARG A 59 -4.60 -3.47 1.99
N GLU A 60 -5.44 -3.57 0.98
CA GLU A 60 -6.87 -3.23 1.09
C GLU A 60 -7.57 -4.11 2.14
N GLU A 61 -7.31 -5.41 2.16
CA GLU A 61 -7.87 -6.34 3.14
C GLU A 61 -7.46 -6.00 4.59
N ILE A 62 -6.19 -5.62 4.78
CA ILE A 62 -5.67 -5.21 6.09
C ILE A 62 -6.34 -3.90 6.53
N GLU A 63 -6.44 -2.91 5.65
CA GLU A 63 -7.08 -1.63 5.95
C GLU A 63 -8.57 -1.80 6.28
N ASP A 64 -9.29 -2.61 5.50
CA ASP A 64 -10.69 -2.93 5.75
C ASP A 64 -10.90 -3.63 7.08
N SER A 65 -9.98 -4.53 7.46
CA SER A 65 -10.01 -5.22 8.75
C SER A 65 -9.80 -4.25 9.92
N ILE A 66 -8.81 -3.36 9.81
CA ILE A 66 -8.52 -2.33 10.82
C ILE A 66 -9.70 -1.35 10.96
N GLU A 67 -10.32 -0.94 9.85
CA GLU A 67 -11.50 -0.08 9.88
C GLU A 67 -12.70 -0.74 10.56
N LYS A 68 -12.92 -2.04 10.33
CA LYS A 68 -13.99 -2.80 10.97
C LYS A 68 -13.76 -2.90 12.49
N GLU A 69 -12.56 -3.30 12.93
CA GLU A 69 -12.20 -3.37 14.35
C GLU A 69 -12.31 -2.01 15.05
N SER A 70 -11.98 -0.92 14.36
CA SER A 70 -12.08 0.44 14.91
C SER A 70 -13.53 0.92 15.07
N LYS A 71 -14.47 0.39 14.29
CA LYS A 71 -15.90 0.72 14.37
C LYS A 71 -16.65 -0.14 15.39
N GLU A 72 -16.19 -1.36 15.69
CA GLU A 72 -16.81 -2.25 16.69
C GLU A 72 -16.42 -1.91 18.15
N ASN A 73 -15.28 -1.24 18.37
CA ASN A 73 -14.81 -0.84 19.71
C ASN A 73 -15.29 0.56 20.16
N LYS A 74 -16.30 1.14 19.51
CA LYS A 74 -16.87 2.46 19.80
C LYS A 74 -18.32 2.36 20.26
#